data_AF-A0A064C803-F1
#
_entry.id   AF-A0A064C803-F1
#
_cell.length_a   1.000
_cell.length_b   1.000
_cell.length_c   1.000
_cell.angle_alpha   90.00
_cell.angle_beta   90.00
_cell.angle_gamma   90.00
#
_symmetry.space_group_name_H-M   'P 1'
#
loop_
_entity.id
_entity.type
_entity.pdbx_description
1 polymer ?
#
loop_
_entity_poly.entity_id
_entity_poly.type
_entity_poly.pdbx_seq_one_letter_code
_entity_poly.pdbx_strand_id
1 'polypeptide(L)'
;MSPSSATPPPPSDPLGADACSDVATGYLDLMLSKQPDAARAAADVMEKYGPPDSVKAAIEHFVTTIGMQKGDPEADANDKLISDWVDPLCPRTSLSSPPPSPSPMPPQK
;
A
#
# COMPACT_ATOMS: atom_id res chain seq x y z
N MET A 1 29.35 19.22 -13.96
CA MET A 1 29.51 18.09 -13.04
C MET A 1 29.51 18.65 -11.63
N SER A 2 28.44 18.46 -10.84
CA SER A 2 28.33 18.75 -9.40
C SER A 2 26.89 18.44 -8.92
N PRO A 3 26.68 18.15 -7.63
CA PRO A 3 26.34 16.79 -7.19
C PRO A 3 24.84 16.57 -6.97
N SER A 4 24.43 15.31 -7.13
CA SER A 4 23.17 14.78 -6.64
C SER A 4 23.14 14.90 -5.11
N SER A 5 22.31 15.79 -4.59
CA SER A 5 21.81 15.65 -3.22
C SER A 5 20.88 14.44 -3.21
N ALA A 6 21.32 13.35 -2.57
CA ALA A 6 20.41 12.31 -2.14
C ALA A 6 19.59 12.87 -0.97
N THR A 7 18.47 13.49 -1.31
CA THR A 7 17.41 13.80 -0.34
C THR A 7 16.96 12.47 0.29
N PRO A 8 16.82 12.38 1.62
CA PRO A 8 16.14 11.23 2.21
C PRO A 8 14.77 11.10 1.53
N PRO A 9 14.30 9.88 1.19
CA PRO A 9 12.98 9.74 0.59
C PRO A 9 11.97 10.47 1.49
N PRO A 10 11.09 11.31 0.92
CA PRO A 10 10.06 11.97 1.72
C PRO A 10 9.29 10.92 2.52
N PRO A 11 8.70 11.29 3.69
CA PRO A 11 7.72 10.42 4.32
C PRO A 11 6.69 10.10 3.24
N SER A 12 6.59 8.81 2.90
CA SER A 12 5.91 8.27 1.73
C SER A 12 4.78 9.18 1.27
N ASP A 13 4.97 9.86 0.13
CA ASP A 13 3.86 10.57 -0.53
C ASP A 13 2.66 9.61 -0.55
N PRO A 14 1.43 10.10 -0.28
CA PRO A 14 0.24 9.26 -0.36
C PRO A 14 0.25 8.55 -1.71
N LEU A 15 0.02 7.23 -1.69
CA LEU A 15 0.04 6.45 -2.92
C LEU A 15 -0.88 7.13 -3.94
N GLY A 16 -0.42 7.23 -5.19
CA GLY A 16 -1.27 7.71 -6.28
C GLY A 16 -2.57 6.89 -6.34
N ALA A 17 -3.64 7.47 -6.87
CA ALA A 17 -4.98 6.86 -6.84
C ALA A 17 -5.00 5.39 -7.31
N ASP A 18 -4.24 5.06 -8.36
CA ASP A 18 -4.10 3.70 -8.87
C ASP A 18 -3.39 2.77 -7.86
N ALA A 19 -2.29 3.24 -7.27
CA ALA A 19 -1.53 2.47 -6.28
C ALA A 19 -2.33 2.24 -4.99
N CYS A 20 -3.11 3.24 -4.56
CA CYS A 20 -4.04 3.10 -3.45
C CYS A 20 -5.12 2.05 -3.75
N SER A 21 -5.71 2.09 -4.95
CA SER A 21 -6.70 1.10 -5.38
C SER A 21 -6.12 -0.32 -5.41
N ASP A 22 -4.90 -0.49 -5.89
CA ASP A 22 -4.20 -1.78 -5.90
C ASP A 22 -3.99 -2.33 -4.48
N VAL A 23 -3.48 -1.51 -3.54
CA VAL A 23 -3.25 -1.93 -2.15
C VAL A 23 -4.56 -2.27 -1.44
N ALA A 24 -5.59 -1.44 -1.60
CA ALA A 24 -6.90 -1.68 -0.99
C ALA A 24 -7.57 -2.94 -1.54
N THR A 25 -7.47 -3.18 -2.86
CA THR A 25 -7.99 -4.38 -3.50
C THR A 25 -7.21 -5.61 -3.04
N GLY A 26 -5.87 -5.55 -3.05
CA GLY A 26 -5.02 -6.62 -2.56
C GLY A 26 -5.32 -7.01 -1.12
N TYR A 27 -5.51 -6.03 -0.23
CA TYR A 27 -5.90 -6.29 1.16
C TYR A 27 -7.25 -7.02 1.26
N LEU A 28 -8.27 -6.57 0.52
CA LEU A 28 -9.59 -7.23 0.49
C LEU A 28 -9.52 -8.64 -0.09
N ASP A 29 -8.81 -8.83 -1.22
CA ASP A 29 -8.62 -10.14 -1.83
C ASP A 29 -7.87 -11.09 -0.90
N LEU A 30 -6.85 -10.60 -0.18
CA LEU A 30 -6.11 -11.39 0.81
C LEU A 30 -7.04 -11.85 1.94
N MET A 31 -7.79 -10.92 2.54
CA MET A 31 -8.75 -11.18 3.61
C MET A 31 -9.83 -12.19 3.22
N LEU A 32 -10.38 -12.04 2.01
CA LEU A 32 -11.50 -12.84 1.49
C LEU A 32 -11.06 -14.09 0.74
N SER A 33 -9.74 -14.29 0.57
CA SER A 33 -9.20 -15.38 -0.21
C SER A 33 -9.69 -16.73 0.32
N LYS A 34 -9.94 -17.64 -0.62
CA LYS A 34 -10.21 -19.06 -0.34
C LYS A 34 -9.28 -19.99 -1.12
N GLN A 35 -8.29 -19.41 -1.81
CA GLN A 35 -7.37 -20.13 -2.67
C GLN A 35 -5.94 -19.65 -2.38
N PRO A 36 -4.97 -20.57 -2.24
CA PRO A 36 -3.60 -20.19 -1.94
C PRO A 36 -2.99 -19.30 -3.03
N ASP A 37 -3.28 -19.58 -4.31
CA ASP A 37 -2.86 -18.75 -5.44
C ASP A 37 -3.40 -17.31 -5.36
N ALA A 38 -4.69 -17.16 -5.04
CA ALA A 38 -5.31 -15.84 -4.92
C ALA A 38 -4.76 -15.06 -3.73
N ALA A 39 -4.53 -15.73 -2.58
CA ALA A 39 -3.91 -15.11 -1.43
C ALA A 39 -2.47 -14.66 -1.75
N ARG A 40 -1.71 -15.49 -2.48
CA ARG A 40 -0.35 -15.15 -2.88
C ARG A 40 -0.31 -13.99 -3.87
N ALA A 41 -1.20 -13.97 -4.86
CA ALA A 41 -1.30 -12.86 -5.80
C ALA A 41 -1.63 -11.54 -5.09
N ALA A 42 -2.54 -11.57 -4.12
CA ALA A 42 -2.89 -10.42 -3.29
C ALA A 42 -1.70 -9.92 -2.46
N ALA A 43 -0.94 -10.84 -1.87
CA ALA A 43 0.30 -10.52 -1.15
C ALA A 43 1.34 -9.86 -2.06
N ASP A 44 1.60 -10.43 -3.25
CA ASP A 44 2.54 -9.87 -4.23
C ASP A 44 2.18 -8.43 -4.64
N VAL A 45 0.87 -8.14 -4.81
CA VAL A 45 0.38 -6.77 -5.08
C VAL A 45 0.71 -5.84 -3.93
N MET A 46 0.47 -6.24 -2.68
CA MET A 46 0.76 -5.40 -1.51
C MET A 46 2.27 -5.24 -1.28
N GLU A 47 3.05 -6.30 -1.44
CA GLU A 47 4.51 -6.32 -1.26
C GLU A 47 5.24 -5.40 -2.25
N LYS A 48 4.72 -5.24 -3.46
CA LYS A 48 5.23 -4.28 -4.48
C LYS A 48 5.32 -2.84 -3.94
N TYR A 49 4.46 -2.46 -2.99
CA TYR A 49 4.42 -1.11 -2.43
C TYR A 49 5.35 -0.90 -1.23
N GLY A 50 6.14 -1.92 -0.86
CA GLY A 50 7.14 -1.84 0.20
C GLY A 50 6.52 -1.73 1.61
N PRO A 51 5.65 -2.67 2.02
CA PRO A 51 5.17 -2.73 3.39
C PRO A 51 6.34 -2.95 4.36
N PRO A 52 6.26 -2.42 5.60
CA PRO A 52 7.25 -2.71 6.63
C PRO A 52 7.22 -4.21 7.01
N ASP A 53 8.32 -4.73 7.57
CA ASP A 53 8.46 -6.15 7.88
C ASP A 53 7.33 -6.72 8.74
N SER A 54 6.78 -5.92 9.68
CA SER A 54 5.64 -6.32 10.51
C SER A 54 4.36 -6.55 9.69
N VAL A 55 4.11 -5.69 8.70
CA VAL A 55 2.96 -5.81 7.79
C VAL A 55 3.18 -6.94 6.80
N LYS A 56 4.42 -7.11 6.31
CA LYS A 56 4.80 -8.23 5.46
C LYS A 56 4.56 -9.57 6.15
N ALA A 57 4.97 -9.70 7.42
CA ALA A 57 4.71 -10.89 8.22
C ALA A 57 3.20 -11.17 8.40
N ALA A 58 2.40 -10.13 8.65
CA ALA A 58 0.94 -10.25 8.71
C ALA A 58 0.33 -10.71 7.38
N ILE A 59 0.82 -10.17 6.25
CA ILE A 59 0.41 -10.59 4.90
C ILE A 59 0.76 -12.06 4.68
N GLU A 60 1.99 -12.49 4.97
CA GLU A 60 2.44 -13.87 4.81
C GLU A 60 1.65 -14.85 5.70
N HIS A 61 1.22 -14.41 6.89
CA HIS A 61 0.32 -15.18 7.73
C HIS A 61 -1.01 -15.44 7.03
N PHE A 62 -1.65 -14.40 6.48
CA PHE A 62 -2.90 -14.57 5.72
C PHE A 62 -2.73 -15.36 4.42
N VAL A 63 -1.56 -15.32 3.78
CA VAL A 63 -1.26 -16.24 2.66
C VAL A 63 -1.26 -17.69 3.13
N THR A 64 -0.65 -17.94 4.29
CA THR A 64 -0.53 -19.27 4.88
C THR A 64 -1.87 -19.81 5.37
N THR A 65 -2.69 -18.96 5.99
CA THR A 65 -4.04 -19.33 6.45
C THR A 65 -5.08 -19.28 5.34
N ILE A 66 -4.71 -18.78 4.15
CA ILE A 66 -5.63 -18.57 3.02
C ILE A 66 -6.77 -17.64 3.45
N GLY A 67 -6.40 -16.40 3.75
CA GLY A 67 -7.28 -15.34 4.22
C GLY A 67 -7.66 -15.43 5.70
N MET A 68 -8.69 -14.67 6.07
CA MET A 68 -9.13 -14.56 7.45
C MET A 68 -9.85 -15.84 7.89
N GLN A 69 -9.21 -16.64 8.75
CA GLN A 69 -9.75 -17.91 9.22
C GLN A 69 -10.49 -17.78 10.54
N LYS A 70 -11.64 -18.45 10.64
CA LYS A 70 -12.41 -18.51 11.88
C LYS A 70 -11.67 -19.36 12.91
N GLY A 71 -11.09 -18.71 13.92
CA GLY A 71 -10.33 -19.37 14.99
C GLY A 71 -8.83 -19.11 14.93
N ASP A 72 -8.35 -18.30 13.98
CA ASP A 72 -6.99 -17.78 14.00
C ASP A 72 -6.86 -16.71 15.10
N PRO A 73 -6.04 -16.93 16.15
CA PRO A 73 -5.89 -15.98 17.24
C PRO A 73 -5.12 -14.72 16.83
N GLU A 74 -4.40 -14.77 15.70
CA GLU A 74 -3.60 -13.66 15.20
C GLU A 74 -4.33 -12.82 14.14
N ALA A 75 -5.51 -13.27 13.68
CA ALA A 75 -6.26 -12.63 12.59
C ALA A 75 -6.55 -11.15 12.87
N ASP A 76 -7.14 -10.81 14.02
CA ASP A 76 -7.47 -9.42 14.36
C ASP A 76 -6.21 -8.54 14.50
N ALA A 77 -5.12 -9.09 15.03
CA ALA A 77 -3.86 -8.34 15.22
C ALA A 77 -3.16 -8.07 13.87
N ASN A 78 -3.11 -9.08 13.01
CA ASN A 78 -2.52 -9.00 11.68
C ASN A 78 -3.37 -8.11 10.75
N ASP A 79 -4.70 -8.25 10.82
CA ASP A 79 -5.65 -7.38 10.11
C ASP A 79 -5.42 -5.92 10.47
N LYS A 80 -5.36 -5.63 11.76
CA LYS A 80 -5.11 -4.28 12.26
C LYS A 80 -3.77 -3.72 11.78
N LEU A 81 -2.70 -4.52 11.80
CA LEU A 81 -1.38 -4.09 11.30
C LEU A 81 -1.45 -3.66 9.82
N ILE A 82 -2.14 -4.44 9.00
CA ILE A 82 -2.31 -4.13 7.59
C ILE A 82 -3.18 -2.88 7.42
N SER A 83 -4.31 -2.78 8.12
CA SER A 83 -5.20 -1.61 8.04
C SER A 83 -4.49 -0.32 8.46
N ASP A 84 -3.73 -0.31 9.57
CA ASP A 84 -2.95 0.86 10.01
C ASP A 84 -1.90 1.30 8.97
N TRP A 85 -1.43 0.37 8.14
CA TRP A 85 -0.53 0.67 7.03
C TRP A 85 -1.28 1.20 5.81
N VAL A 86 -2.43 0.61 5.44
CA VAL A 86 -3.21 1.01 4.26
C VAL A 86 -3.92 2.36 4.44
N ASP A 87 -4.51 2.63 5.62
CA ASP A 87 -5.29 3.84 5.90
C ASP A 87 -4.55 5.16 5.56
N PRO A 88 -3.31 5.40 6.03
CA PRO A 88 -2.57 6.62 5.72
C PRO A 88 -2.06 6.67 4.27
N LEU A 89 -1.91 5.53 3.59
CA LEU A 89 -1.50 5.46 2.18
C LEU A 89 -2.64 5.83 1.22
N CYS A 90 -3.88 5.64 1.66
CA CYS A 90 -5.11 5.83 0.90
C CYS A 90 -6.02 6.93 1.48
N PRO A 91 -5.53 8.17 1.71
CA PRO A 91 -6.39 9.21 2.25
C PRO A 91 -7.40 9.65 1.19
N ARG A 92 -8.70 9.60 1.52
CA ARG A 92 -9.81 10.07 0.66
C ARG A 92 -9.62 11.49 0.09
N THR A 93 -8.73 12.29 0.67
CA THR A 93 -8.42 13.67 0.26
C THR A 93 -7.42 13.76 -0.91
N SER A 94 -6.61 12.74 -1.19
CA SER A 94 -5.61 12.78 -2.27
C SER A 94 -6.25 12.71 -3.67
N LEU A 95 -7.45 12.14 -3.78
CA LEU A 95 -8.24 12.08 -5.03
C LEU A 95 -8.64 13.47 -5.57
N SER A 96 -8.42 14.54 -4.80
CA SER A 96 -8.73 15.93 -5.17
C SER A 96 -7.51 16.79 -5.49
N SER A 97 -6.28 16.26 -5.45
CA SER A 97 -5.12 17.03 -5.92
C SER A 97 -5.02 16.91 -7.45
N PRO A 98 -5.23 18.01 -8.22
CA PRO A 98 -4.85 18.01 -9.63
C PRO A 98 -3.35 17.70 -9.74
N PRO A 99 -2.88 17.12 -10.87
CA PRO A 99 -1.45 16.98 -11.12
C PRO A 99 -0.76 18.34 -10.89
N PRO A 100 0.49 18.39 -10.41
CA PRO A 100 1.19 19.65 -10.20
C PRO A 100 1.12 20.45 -11.51
N SER A 101 0.36 21.55 -11.47
CA SER A 101 0.25 22.48 -12.60
C SER A 101 1.66 22.82 -13.06
N PRO A 102 2.00 22.73 -14.35
CA PRO A 102 3.29 23.20 -14.83
C PRO A 102 3.43 24.65 -14.37
N SER A 103 4.50 24.95 -13.63
CA SER A 103 4.78 26.28 -13.12
C SER A 103 4.63 27.30 -14.26
N PRO A 104 4.00 28.47 -14.03
CA PRO A 104 3.90 29.48 -15.07
C PRO A 104 5.30 29.84 -15.54
N MET A 105 5.61 29.55 -16.80
CA MET A 105 6.81 30.06 -17.47
C MET A 105 6.80 31.59 -17.31
N PRO A 106 7.92 32.21 -16.89
CA PRO A 106 7.99 33.66 -16.83
C PRO A 106 7.77 34.23 -18.24
N PRO A 107 7.14 35.41 -18.36
CA PRO A 107 6.83 36.00 -19.66
C PRO A 107 8.13 36.20 -20.44
N GLN A 108 8.25 35.50 -21.55
CA GLN A 108 9.29 35.80 -22.54
C GLN A 108 8.99 37.20 -23.09
N LYS A 109 10.03 38.03 -22.99
CA LYS A 109 10.05 39.46 -23.32
C LYS A 109 9.78 39.74 -24.80
#